data_AF-A0A3D0L8H8-F1
#
_entry.id   AF-A0A3D0L8H8-F1
#
_cell.length_a   1.000
_cell.length_b   1.000
_cell.length_c   1.000
_cell.angle_alpha   90.00
_cell.angle_beta   90.00
_cell.angle_gamma   90.00
#
_symmetry.space_group_name_H-M   'P 1'
#
loop_
_entity.id
_entity.type
_entity.pdbx_description
1 polymer ?
#
loop_
_entity_poly.entity_id
_entity_poly.type
_entity_poly.pdbx_seq_one_letter_code
_entity_poly.pdbx_strand_id
1 'polypeptide(L)'
;MALTLAEKIIQKHIIPGTLDFTPGKPIERGIDIAIKIDQTLTQDATGTMAYLQFETIGIPRVKTEVSVSYIDHNTLQTDFKNQDDHRYLQSIAAKYGLYFSRPGNGVCHQVH
;
A
#
# COMPACT_ATOMS: atom_id res chain seq x y z
N MET A 1 12.63 -27.16 13.10
CA MET A 1 12.44 -25.95 13.93
C MET A 1 11.02 -25.46 13.76
N ALA A 2 10.39 -24.97 14.82
CA ALA A 2 9.05 -24.38 14.72
C ALA A 2 9.12 -23.01 14.02
N LEU A 3 8.08 -22.67 13.24
CA LEU A 3 7.97 -21.38 12.58
C LEU A 3 7.64 -20.26 13.57
N THR A 4 8.26 -19.10 13.36
CA THR A 4 7.85 -17.83 13.96
C THR A 4 6.48 -17.39 13.45
N LEU A 5 5.84 -16.44 14.14
CA LEU A 5 4.58 -15.86 13.68
C LEU A 5 4.72 -15.18 12.31
N ALA A 6 5.82 -14.44 12.10
CA ALA A 6 6.10 -13.77 10.83
C ALA A 6 6.21 -14.77 9.68
N GLU A 7 6.96 -15.88 9.87
CA GLU A 7 7.07 -16.94 8.85
C GLU A 7 5.71 -17.58 8.53
N LYS A 8 4.86 -17.79 9.54
CA LYS A 8 3.50 -18.32 9.32
C LYS A 8 2.64 -17.35 8.50
N ILE A 9 2.69 -16.05 8.80
CA ILE A 9 1.96 -15.01 8.06
C ILE A 9 2.49 -14.93 6.63
N ILE A 10 3.81 -14.84 6.43
CA ILE A 10 4.42 -14.77 5.10
C ILE A 10 4.03 -16.01 4.28
N GLN A 11 4.17 -17.22 4.83
CA GLN A 11 3.80 -18.45 4.12
C GLN A 11 2.34 -18.48 3.66
N LYS A 12 1.43 -17.92 4.46
CA LYS A 12 0.01 -17.82 4.11
C LYS A 12 -0.25 -16.91 2.89
N HIS A 13 0.65 -15.96 2.61
CA HIS A 13 0.50 -14.98 1.53
C HIS A 13 1.41 -15.25 0.33
N ILE A 14 2.21 -16.32 0.33
CA ILE A 14 3.01 -16.69 -0.86
C ILE A 14 2.07 -16.96 -2.03
N ILE A 15 2.39 -16.39 -3.19
CA ILE A 15 1.60 -16.58 -4.41
C ILE A 15 1.74 -18.05 -4.85
N PRO A 16 0.62 -18.78 -5.05
CA PRO A 16 0.70 -20.17 -5.48
C PRO A 16 1.49 -20.32 -6.79
N GLY A 17 2.43 -21.27 -6.81
CA GLY A 17 3.26 -21.57 -7.98
C GLY A 17 4.51 -20.70 -8.17
N THR A 18 4.77 -19.70 -7.30
CA THR A 18 5.99 -18.88 -7.39
C THR A 18 7.15 -19.42 -6.57
N LEU A 19 6.90 -20.36 -5.66
CA LEU A 19 7.90 -21.00 -4.82
C LEU A 19 7.45 -22.44 -4.49
N ASP A 20 8.38 -23.39 -4.56
CA ASP A 20 8.16 -24.73 -4.01
C ASP A 20 8.53 -24.76 -2.53
N PHE A 21 7.54 -24.99 -1.67
CA PHE A 21 7.74 -25.13 -0.24
C PHE A 21 6.65 -26.01 0.39
N THR A 22 6.96 -26.63 1.53
CA THR A 22 5.94 -27.34 2.32
C THR A 22 5.38 -26.41 3.40
N PRO A 23 4.07 -26.13 3.45
CA PRO A 23 3.46 -25.35 4.51
C PRO A 23 3.83 -25.88 5.90
N GLY A 24 4.20 -24.99 6.81
CA GLY A 24 4.60 -25.37 8.17
C GLY A 24 6.07 -25.80 8.31
N LYS A 25 6.82 -25.91 7.20
CA LYS A 25 8.27 -26.10 7.23
C LYS A 25 9.00 -24.78 6.96
N PRO A 26 10.19 -24.54 7.56
CA PRO A 26 10.98 -23.34 7.27
C PRO A 26 11.32 -23.24 5.78
N ILE A 27 11.23 -22.03 5.25
CA ILE A 27 11.81 -21.66 3.96
C ILE A 27 13.20 -21.10 4.25
N GLU A 28 14.15 -21.29 3.33
CA GLU A 28 15.48 -20.67 3.42
C GLU A 28 15.37 -19.14 3.50
N ARG A 29 16.12 -18.52 4.40
CA ARG A 29 16.10 -17.06 4.58
C ARG A 29 17.08 -16.39 3.62
N GLY A 30 16.72 -15.19 3.17
CA GLY A 30 17.56 -14.41 2.24
C GLY A 30 17.32 -14.73 0.76
N ILE A 31 16.35 -15.60 0.45
CA ILE A 31 15.87 -15.80 -0.92
C ILE A 31 14.71 -14.85 -1.23
N ASP A 32 14.53 -14.56 -2.51
CA ASP A 32 13.37 -13.79 -2.99
C ASP A 32 12.10 -14.66 -2.97
N ILE A 33 10.99 -14.05 -2.57
CA ILE A 33 9.66 -14.67 -2.58
C ILE A 33 8.63 -13.70 -3.15
N ALA A 34 7.63 -14.23 -3.83
CA ALA A 34 6.48 -13.44 -4.26
C ALA A 34 5.33 -13.64 -3.27
N ILE A 35 4.83 -12.53 -2.72
CA ILE A 35 3.69 -12.52 -1.79
C ILE A 35 2.55 -11.68 -2.35
N LYS A 36 1.32 -12.08 -2.03
CA LYS A 36 0.12 -11.27 -2.22
C LYS A 36 0.11 -10.18 -1.15
N ILE A 37 -0.10 -8.94 -1.59
CA ILE A 37 -0.33 -7.80 -0.69
C ILE A 37 -1.84 -7.61 -0.59
N ASP A 38 -2.40 -7.74 0.62
CA ASP A 38 -3.84 -7.58 0.82
C ASP A 38 -4.22 -6.11 0.93
N GLN A 39 -3.38 -5.28 1.56
CA GLN A 39 -3.67 -3.87 1.80
C GLN A 39 -2.48 -2.97 1.50
N THR A 40 -2.76 -1.72 1.09
CA THR A 40 -1.75 -0.68 0.94
C THR A 40 -2.19 0.61 1.61
N LEU A 41 -1.22 1.30 2.20
CA LEU A 41 -1.38 2.61 2.81
C LEU A 41 -0.35 3.54 2.19
N THR A 42 -0.80 4.70 1.71
CA THR A 42 0.08 5.82 1.37
C THR A 42 -0.31 7.04 2.19
N GLN A 43 0.64 7.92 2.44
CA GLN A 43 0.41 9.25 3.01
C GLN A 43 0.73 10.32 1.97
N ASP A 44 0.26 11.55 2.17
CA ASP A 44 0.35 12.66 1.22
C ASP A 44 1.78 13.03 0.80
N ALA A 45 2.77 12.89 1.68
CA ALA A 45 4.17 13.15 1.37
C ALA A 45 4.84 12.09 0.45
N THR A 46 4.33 10.85 0.40
CA THR A 46 4.87 9.78 -0.49
C THR A 46 3.90 9.33 -1.57
N GLY A 47 2.61 9.59 -1.39
CA GLY A 47 1.53 9.14 -2.24
C GLY A 47 1.60 9.74 -3.63
N THR A 48 1.94 11.03 -3.76
CA THR A 48 1.96 11.70 -5.06
C THR A 48 2.88 10.99 -6.04
N MET A 49 4.12 10.73 -5.65
CA MET A 49 5.08 10.02 -6.48
C MET A 49 4.73 8.54 -6.67
N ALA A 50 4.24 7.86 -5.63
CA ALA A 50 3.80 6.48 -5.74
C ALA A 50 2.69 6.32 -6.79
N TYR A 51 1.72 7.22 -6.82
CA TYR A 51 0.64 7.15 -7.77
C TYR A 51 1.02 7.64 -9.16
N LEU A 52 1.91 8.63 -9.30
CA LEU A 52 2.44 8.99 -10.62
C LEU A 52 3.11 7.78 -11.27
N GLN A 53 3.87 6.99 -10.50
CA GLN A 53 4.43 5.72 -10.97
C GLN A 53 3.34 4.68 -11.24
N PHE A 54 2.31 4.56 -10.39
CA PHE A 54 1.19 3.65 -10.63
C PHE A 54 0.48 3.94 -11.97
N GLU A 55 0.28 5.22 -12.31
CA GLU A 55 -0.31 5.61 -13.59
C GLU A 55 0.54 5.15 -14.78
N THR A 56 1.88 5.23 -14.68
CA THR A 56 2.77 4.81 -15.77
C THR A 56 2.81 3.30 -15.97
N ILE A 57 2.50 2.50 -14.95
CA ILE A 57 2.35 1.03 -15.08
C ILE A 57 1.14 0.68 -15.98
N GLY A 58 0.15 1.57 -16.09
CA GLY A 58 -0.99 1.39 -17.01
C GLY A 58 -2.03 0.39 -16.54
N ILE A 59 -2.10 0.12 -15.22
CA ILE A 59 -3.13 -0.76 -14.64
C ILE A 59 -4.40 0.08 -14.35
N PRO A 60 -5.59 -0.40 -14.73
CA PRO A 60 -6.82 0.41 -14.65
C PRO A 60 -7.38 0.60 -13.24
N ARG A 61 -6.96 -0.21 -12.26
CA ARG A 61 -7.44 -0.16 -10.87
C ARG A 61 -6.45 -0.82 -9.92
N VAL A 62 -6.42 -0.42 -8.65
CA VAL A 62 -5.71 -1.16 -7.61
C VAL A 62 -6.20 -2.62 -7.54
N LYS A 63 -5.29 -3.55 -7.19
CA LYS A 63 -5.54 -5.01 -7.17
C LYS A 63 -5.54 -5.61 -5.75
N THR A 64 -5.35 -4.78 -4.76
CA THR A 64 -5.42 -5.07 -3.32
C THR A 64 -6.87 -5.07 -2.84
N GLU A 65 -7.11 -5.65 -1.67
CA GLU A 65 -8.42 -5.68 -1.04
C GLU A 65 -8.79 -4.30 -0.46
N VAL A 66 -7.80 -3.61 0.11
CA VAL A 66 -7.94 -2.24 0.62
C VAL A 66 -6.74 -1.40 0.21
N SER A 67 -6.99 -0.24 -0.40
CA SER A 67 -5.95 0.76 -0.63
C SER A 67 -6.45 2.11 -0.17
N VAL A 68 -5.68 2.78 0.68
CA VAL A 68 -6.04 4.09 1.21
C VAL A 68 -4.91 5.08 1.03
N SER A 69 -5.25 6.27 0.53
CA SER A 69 -4.37 7.45 0.50
C SER A 69 -4.80 8.41 1.59
N TYR A 70 -3.93 8.66 2.57
CA TYR A 70 -4.15 9.53 3.72
C TYR A 70 -3.56 10.91 3.50
N ILE A 71 -4.30 11.94 3.91
CA ILE A 71 -3.80 13.32 4.01
C ILE A 71 -3.55 13.67 5.48
N ASP A 72 -2.32 13.48 5.95
CA ASP A 72 -1.95 13.62 7.35
C ASP A 72 -0.59 14.31 7.62
N HIS A 73 0.31 14.45 6.64
CA HIS A 73 1.61 15.10 6.83
C HIS A 73 1.61 16.58 6.41
N ASN A 74 0.97 16.91 5.28
CA ASN A 74 1.00 18.24 4.67
C ASN A 74 -0.33 18.99 4.86
N THR A 75 -0.87 18.93 6.07
CA THR A 75 -2.18 19.53 6.40
C THR A 75 -2.15 21.06 6.41
N LEU A 76 -1.00 21.68 6.71
CA LEU A 76 -0.82 23.13 6.62
C LEU A 76 -0.63 23.56 5.16
N GLN A 77 -1.51 24.43 4.69
CA GLN A 77 -1.56 24.89 3.30
C GLN A 77 -1.01 26.32 3.21
N THR A 78 0.31 26.47 3.27
CA THR A 78 0.96 27.80 3.23
C THR A 78 1.08 28.36 1.81
N ASP A 79 1.03 27.50 0.80
CA ASP A 79 0.97 27.85 -0.61
C ASP A 79 0.02 26.89 -1.37
N PHE A 80 0.04 26.94 -2.71
CA PHE A 80 -0.84 26.13 -3.55
C PHE A 80 -0.38 24.67 -3.72
N LYS A 81 0.89 24.35 -3.43
CA LYS A 81 1.49 23.05 -3.81
C LYS A 81 0.80 21.89 -3.10
N ASN A 82 0.67 22.01 -1.77
CA ASN A 82 -0.01 20.99 -0.97
C ASN A 82 -1.49 20.86 -1.37
N GLN A 83 -2.15 21.96 -1.77
CA GLN A 83 -3.56 21.90 -2.18
C GLN A 83 -3.70 21.14 -3.51
N ASP A 84 -2.79 21.39 -4.44
CA ASP A 84 -2.78 20.73 -5.74
C ASP A 84 -2.42 19.24 -5.60
N ASP A 85 -1.45 18.89 -4.76
CA ASP A 85 -1.11 17.50 -4.43
C ASP A 85 -2.33 16.77 -3.82
N HIS A 86 -3.04 17.40 -2.89
CA HIS A 86 -4.23 16.78 -2.27
C HIS A 86 -5.36 16.58 -3.28
N ARG A 87 -5.57 17.54 -4.19
CA ARG A 87 -6.53 17.42 -5.29
C ARG A 87 -6.15 16.30 -6.24
N TYR A 88 -4.86 16.19 -6.58
CA TYR A 88 -4.33 15.09 -7.37
C TYR A 88 -4.61 13.74 -6.70
N LEU A 89 -4.23 13.57 -5.43
CA LEU A 89 -4.46 12.35 -4.66
C LEU A 89 -5.94 11.98 -4.56
N GLN A 90 -6.82 12.97 -4.37
CA GLN A 90 -8.26 12.75 -4.39
C GLN A 90 -8.75 12.24 -5.75
N SER A 91 -8.26 12.82 -6.85
CA SER A 91 -8.64 12.42 -8.21
C SER A 91 -8.12 11.03 -8.56
N ILE A 92 -6.90 10.69 -8.14
CA ILE A 92 -6.30 9.37 -8.30
C ILE A 92 -7.09 8.32 -7.53
N ALA A 93 -7.44 8.61 -6.28
CA ALA A 93 -8.25 7.72 -5.47
C ALA A 93 -9.59 7.40 -6.14
N ALA A 94 -10.27 8.42 -6.66
CA ALA A 94 -11.50 8.23 -7.42
C ALA A 94 -11.30 7.42 -8.72
N LYS A 95 -10.23 7.71 -9.47
CA LYS A 95 -9.94 7.07 -10.76
C LYS A 95 -9.59 5.58 -10.62
N TYR A 96 -8.71 5.25 -9.69
CA TYR A 96 -8.15 3.89 -9.55
C TYR A 96 -8.78 3.08 -8.40
N GLY A 97 -9.82 3.61 -7.75
CA GLY A 97 -10.63 2.88 -6.78
C GLY A 97 -10.00 2.75 -5.39
N LEU A 98 -9.25 3.76 -4.96
CA LEU A 98 -8.72 3.84 -3.60
C LEU A 98 -9.68 4.60 -2.68
N TYR A 99 -9.56 4.37 -1.39
CA TYR A 99 -10.14 5.24 -0.39
C TYR A 99 -9.29 6.50 -0.22
N PHE A 100 -9.94 7.66 -0.17
CA PHE A 100 -9.30 8.93 0.12
C PHE A 100 -9.63 9.35 1.56
N SER A 101 -8.65 9.28 2.45
CA SER A 101 -8.78 9.77 3.82
C SER A 101 -8.44 11.26 3.85
N ARG A 102 -9.48 12.07 4.06
CA ARG A 102 -9.44 13.53 3.99
C ARG A 102 -8.51 14.16 5.04
N PRO A 103 -8.01 15.39 4.80
CA PRO A 103 -7.27 16.15 5.80
C PRO A 103 -8.04 16.23 7.12
N GLY A 104 -7.34 16.00 8.23
CA GLY A 104 -7.93 16.05 9.58
C GLY A 104 -8.63 14.77 10.04
N ASN A 105 -8.68 13.72 9.22
CA ASN A 105 -9.21 12.41 9.65
C ASN A 105 -8.33 11.75 10.74
N GLY A 106 -7.02 12.02 10.73
CA GLY A 106 -6.06 11.52 11.71
C GLY A 106 -4.79 10.97 11.06
N VAL A 107 -3.79 10.69 11.89
CA VAL A 107 -2.52 10.09 11.46
C VAL A 107 -2.79 8.67 10.96
N CYS A 108 -2.31 8.35 9.76
CA CYS A 108 -2.66 7.14 8.99
C CYS A 108 -2.57 5.85 9.81
N HIS A 109 -1.47 5.60 10.52
CA HIS A 109 -1.29 4.38 11.33
C HIS A 109 -2.27 4.25 12.52
N GLN A 110 -2.87 5.35 12.97
CA GLN A 110 -3.86 5.34 14.04
C GLN A 110 -5.27 5.02 13.55
N VAL A 111 -5.56 5.34 12.28
CA VAL A 111 -6.91 5.28 11.70
C VAL A 111 -7.05 4.24 10.58
N HIS A 112 -6.00 3.45 10.31
CA HIS A 112 -6.00 2.40 9.30
C HIS A 112 -6.76 1.15 9.75
#